data_AF-A0A830FJW7-F1
#
_entry.id   AF-A0A830FJW7-F1
#
_cell.length_a   1.000
_cell.length_b   1.000
_cell.length_c   1.000
_cell.angle_alpha   90.00
_cell.angle_beta   90.00
_cell.angle_gamma   90.00
#
_symmetry.space_group_name_H-M   'P 1'
#
loop_
_entity.id
_entity.type
_entity.pdbx_description
1 polymer ?
#
loop_
_entity_poly.entity_id
_entity_poly.type
_entity_poly.pdbx_seq_one_letter_code
_entity_poly.pdbx_strand_id
1 'polypeptide(L)'
;MKHLPKHLRPRWRYLLVGIEAWPDADVGRRDFQRSVWFAAQNLLGDATSADADLRVLAYEFGDGEGEAVVRARRGYVDEARAALGCVDAVRDDPVGIHVRGVSGTVRAGEERYLGRARENSAEEAVVFRNATAQAVSRDGLVDVSSEGGFVGATRADLE
;
A
#
# COMPACT_ATOMS: atom_id res chain seq x y z
N MET A 1 22.23 18.72 6.73
CA MET A 1 22.01 18.42 8.16
C MET A 1 22.24 16.94 8.42
N LYS A 2 22.87 16.57 9.54
CA LYS A 2 23.00 15.16 9.95
C LYS A 2 21.65 14.62 10.40
N HIS A 3 21.40 13.33 10.19
CA HIS A 3 20.20 12.70 10.74
C HIS A 3 20.21 12.73 12.27
N LEU A 4 19.06 13.04 12.86
CA LEU A 4 18.86 12.97 14.31
C LEU A 4 19.20 11.58 14.85
N PRO A 5 19.64 11.43 16.10
CA PRO A 5 19.72 10.14 16.79
C PRO A 5 18.35 9.45 16.85
N LYS A 6 18.32 8.10 16.87
CA LYS A 6 17.08 7.30 16.84
C LYS A 6 16.04 7.71 17.89
N HIS A 7 16.48 8.11 19.09
CA HIS A 7 15.60 8.49 20.19
C HIS A 7 14.97 9.89 20.04
N LEU A 8 15.52 10.75 19.16
CA LEU A 8 14.96 12.07 18.84
C LEU A 8 14.20 12.09 17.50
N ARG A 9 14.29 11.01 16.71
CA ARG A 9 13.61 10.95 15.42
C ARG A 9 12.09 10.86 15.61
N PRO A 10 11.33 11.64 14.82
CA PRO A 10 9.93 11.38 14.57
C PRO A 10 9.63 9.91 14.28
N ARG A 11 8.57 9.38 14.90
CA ARG A 11 8.06 8.02 14.62
C ARG A 11 6.87 8.11 13.70
N TRP A 12 6.89 7.34 12.62
CA TRP A 12 5.91 7.38 11.55
C TRP A 12 5.09 6.10 11.48
N ARG A 13 3.92 6.23 10.87
CA ARG A 13 3.11 5.14 10.33
C ARG A 13 2.73 5.49 8.91
N TYR A 14 2.52 4.46 8.11
CA TYR A 14 2.22 4.59 6.69
C TYR A 14 0.85 3.97 6.44
N LEU A 15 -0.09 4.78 5.96
CA LEU A 15 -1.43 4.40 5.58
C LEU A 15 -1.41 4.08 4.08
N LEU A 16 -1.88 2.89 3.74
CA LEU A 16 -1.98 2.40 2.38
C LEU A 16 -3.40 2.67 1.93
N VAL A 17 -3.56 3.51 0.92
CA VAL A 17 -4.82 4.12 0.53
C VAL A 17 -5.18 3.66 -0.86
N GLY A 18 -6.40 3.20 -1.05
CA GLY A 18 -7.02 3.04 -2.36
C GLY A 18 -7.80 4.31 -2.72
N ILE A 19 -7.84 4.60 -4.02
CA ILE A 19 -8.52 5.74 -4.62
C ILE A 19 -9.37 5.18 -5.75
N GLU A 20 -10.65 5.50 -5.75
CA GLU A 20 -11.60 5.15 -6.81
C GLU A 20 -12.24 6.45 -7.32
N ALA A 21 -12.38 6.58 -8.63
CA ALA A 21 -13.02 7.73 -9.28
C ALA A 21 -13.61 7.31 -10.63
N TRP A 22 -14.05 8.29 -11.43
CA TRP A 22 -14.45 8.02 -12.80
C TRP A 22 -13.25 7.71 -13.71
N PRO A 23 -13.41 6.89 -14.76
CA PRO A 23 -12.31 6.51 -15.66
C PRO A 23 -11.58 7.68 -16.33
N ASP A 24 -12.29 8.81 -16.53
CA ASP A 24 -11.79 10.04 -17.15
C ASP A 24 -11.31 11.10 -16.15
N ALA A 25 -11.34 10.80 -14.84
CA ALA A 25 -10.89 11.72 -13.80
C ALA A 25 -9.37 11.99 -13.89
N ASP A 26 -8.96 13.24 -13.64
CA ASP A 26 -7.54 13.64 -13.60
C ASP A 26 -7.11 13.91 -12.15
N VAL A 27 -6.91 12.82 -11.41
CA VAL A 27 -6.50 12.90 -10.01
C VAL A 27 -4.98 12.94 -9.91
N GLY A 28 -4.42 14.15 -9.95
CA GLY A 28 -2.99 14.38 -9.80
C GLY A 28 -2.48 14.23 -8.37
N ARG A 29 -1.29 13.65 -8.18
CA ARG A 29 -0.61 13.49 -6.86
C ARG A 29 -0.60 14.77 -6.01
N ARG A 30 -0.33 15.92 -6.63
CA ARG A 30 -0.23 17.21 -5.93
C ARG A 30 -1.59 17.69 -5.45
N ASP A 31 -2.63 17.45 -6.23
CA ASP A 31 -4.00 17.84 -5.90
C ASP A 31 -4.54 16.94 -4.81
N PHE A 32 -4.31 15.63 -4.94
CA PHE A 32 -4.60 14.68 -3.87
C PHE A 32 -3.92 15.09 -2.55
N GLN A 33 -2.62 15.42 -2.57
CA GLN A 33 -1.93 15.93 -1.38
C GLN A 33 -2.58 17.19 -0.79
N ARG A 34 -3.06 18.11 -1.64
CA ARG A 34 -3.76 19.32 -1.18
C ARG A 34 -5.12 18.99 -0.57
N SER A 35 -5.91 18.12 -1.20
CA SER A 35 -7.18 17.64 -0.65
C SER A 35 -7.00 16.96 0.71
N VAL A 36 -5.95 16.13 0.87
CA VAL A 36 -5.61 15.52 2.16
C VAL A 36 -5.30 16.56 3.24
N TRP A 37 -4.52 17.60 2.92
CA TRP A 37 -4.25 18.67 3.87
C TRP A 37 -5.50 19.48 4.20
N PHE A 38 -6.32 19.80 3.21
CA PHE A 38 -7.57 20.53 3.41
C PHE A 38 -8.54 19.75 4.29
N ALA A 39 -8.74 18.46 4.02
CA ALA A 39 -9.59 17.59 4.84
C ALA A 39 -9.05 17.46 6.28
N ALA A 40 -7.73 17.27 6.44
CA ALA A 40 -7.11 17.20 7.77
C ALA A 40 -7.28 18.51 8.55
N GLN A 41 -7.05 19.66 7.90
CA GLN A 41 -7.20 20.97 8.53
C GLN A 41 -8.65 21.26 8.93
N ASN A 42 -9.62 20.96 8.05
CA ASN A 42 -11.03 21.18 8.32
C ASN A 42 -11.56 20.27 9.44
N LEU A 43 -11.13 19.00 9.46
CA LEU A 43 -11.59 18.04 10.46
C LEU A 43 -10.89 18.23 11.82
N LEU A 44 -9.56 18.42 11.81
CA LEU A 44 -8.72 18.34 13.01
C LEU A 44 -8.27 19.71 13.53
N GLY A 45 -8.41 20.77 12.73
CA GLY A 45 -7.83 22.09 12.99
C GLY A 45 -6.33 22.17 12.68
N ASP A 46 -5.79 23.39 12.72
CA ASP A 46 -4.41 23.68 12.32
C ASP A 46 -3.36 22.94 13.16
N ALA A 47 -3.50 22.96 14.49
CA ALA A 47 -2.51 22.38 15.40
C ALA A 47 -2.42 20.85 15.24
N THR A 48 -3.57 20.16 15.32
CA THR A 48 -3.63 18.70 15.22
C THR A 48 -3.26 18.20 13.82
N SER A 49 -3.66 18.91 12.76
CA SER A 49 -3.26 18.53 11.40
C SER A 49 -1.75 18.69 11.19
N ALA A 50 -1.13 19.73 11.76
CA ALA A 50 0.31 19.91 11.75
C ALA A 50 1.05 18.82 12.57
N ASP A 51 0.51 18.44 13.73
CA ASP A 51 1.06 17.36 14.54
C ASP A 51 0.95 16.00 13.83
N ALA A 52 -0.15 15.73 13.13
CA ALA A 52 -0.34 14.50 12.37
C ALA A 52 0.61 14.41 11.16
N ASP A 53 0.97 15.55 10.54
CA ASP A 53 1.88 15.68 9.37
C ASP A 53 1.57 14.68 8.24
N LEU A 54 0.31 14.68 7.78
CA LEU A 54 -0.11 13.85 6.66
C LEU A 54 0.66 14.22 5.39
N ARG A 55 1.35 13.25 4.79
CA ARG A 55 2.08 13.48 3.54
C ARG A 55 2.06 12.26 2.62
N VAL A 56 1.67 12.49 1.38
CA VAL A 56 1.74 11.54 0.28
C VAL A 56 3.19 11.28 -0.09
N LEU A 57 3.62 10.02 -0.01
CA LEU A 57 4.97 9.57 -0.33
C LEU A 57 5.02 8.92 -1.71
N ALA A 58 4.20 7.89 -1.90
CA ALA A 58 3.99 7.22 -3.19
C ALA A 58 2.55 7.46 -3.66
N TYR A 59 2.37 7.47 -4.97
CA TYR A 59 1.09 7.76 -5.62
C TYR A 59 1.10 7.19 -7.04
N GLU A 60 0.01 6.53 -7.40
CA GLU A 60 -0.28 6.06 -8.74
C GLU A 60 -1.79 6.17 -8.95
N PHE A 61 -2.21 6.64 -10.11
CA PHE A 61 -3.63 6.77 -10.47
C PHE A 61 -3.75 6.71 -11.99
N GLY A 62 -4.73 5.96 -12.48
CA GLY A 62 -5.04 5.81 -13.90
C GLY A 62 -6.31 4.98 -14.09
N ASP A 63 -7.03 5.24 -15.17
CA ASP A 63 -8.26 4.50 -15.54
C ASP A 63 -9.32 4.45 -14.42
N GLY A 64 -9.41 5.51 -13.59
CA GLY A 64 -10.38 5.63 -12.50
C GLY A 64 -9.98 4.92 -11.20
N GLU A 65 -8.82 4.25 -11.16
CA GLU A 65 -8.31 3.59 -9.97
C GLU A 65 -6.93 4.12 -9.59
N GLY A 66 -6.62 4.07 -8.30
CA GLY A 66 -5.30 4.45 -7.83
C GLY A 66 -4.99 4.06 -6.41
N GLU A 67 -3.75 4.32 -6.04
CA GLU A 67 -3.20 3.98 -4.75
C GLU A 67 -2.23 5.05 -4.27
N ALA A 68 -2.24 5.29 -2.97
CA ALA A 68 -1.31 6.21 -2.33
C ALA A 68 -0.74 5.62 -1.04
N VAL A 69 0.47 6.07 -0.71
CA VAL A 69 1.06 5.85 0.61
C VAL A 69 1.12 7.19 1.32
N VAL A 70 0.33 7.33 2.38
CA VAL A 70 0.28 8.55 3.20
C VAL A 70 0.98 8.28 4.52
N ARG A 71 2.03 9.05 4.85
CA ARG A 71 2.61 8.99 6.19
C ARG A 71 1.76 9.81 7.16
N ALA A 72 1.76 9.41 8.42
CA ALA A 72 1.32 10.21 9.55
C ALA A 72 2.23 9.95 10.77
N ARG A 73 2.24 10.85 11.75
CA ARG A 73 2.88 10.57 13.05
C ARG A 73 2.23 9.36 13.71
N ARG A 74 3.04 8.52 14.38
CA ARG A 74 2.58 7.25 14.98
C ARG A 74 1.43 7.42 15.98
N GLY A 75 1.35 8.55 16.68
CA GLY A 75 0.29 8.83 17.64
C GLY A 75 -1.02 9.33 17.03
N TYR A 76 -1.05 9.59 15.72
CA TYR A 76 -2.16 10.27 15.03
C TYR A 76 -2.74 9.43 13.88
N VAL A 77 -2.69 8.09 14.02
CA VAL A 77 -3.13 7.19 12.94
C VAL A 77 -4.63 7.28 12.76
N ASP A 78 -5.40 7.36 13.84
CA ASP A 78 -6.86 7.36 13.78
C ASP A 78 -7.38 8.69 13.23
N GLU A 79 -6.77 9.80 13.62
CA GLU A 79 -7.01 11.14 13.07
C GLU A 79 -6.66 11.19 11.59
N ALA A 80 -5.54 10.58 11.18
CA ALA A 80 -5.18 10.50 9.77
C ALA A 80 -6.18 9.67 8.97
N ARG A 81 -6.68 8.55 9.52
CA ARG A 81 -7.73 7.75 8.89
C ARG A 81 -9.02 8.54 8.74
N ALA A 82 -9.44 9.26 9.78
CA ALA A 82 -10.64 10.08 9.75
C ALA A 82 -10.52 11.20 8.71
N ALA A 83 -9.39 11.90 8.67
CA ALA A 83 -9.13 12.95 7.69
C ALA A 83 -9.14 12.42 6.24
N LEU A 84 -8.55 11.26 5.99
CA LEU A 84 -8.58 10.63 4.67
C LEU A 84 -10.00 10.24 4.25
N GLY A 85 -10.83 9.78 5.20
CA GLY A 85 -12.25 9.47 4.94
C GLY A 85 -13.12 10.70 4.65
N CYS A 86 -12.62 11.91 4.92
CA CYS A 86 -13.31 13.17 4.58
C CYS A 86 -12.93 13.73 3.21
N VAL A 87 -12.05 13.06 2.45
CA VAL A 87 -11.74 13.46 1.07
C VAL A 87 -12.78 12.83 0.16
N ASP A 88 -13.69 13.65 -0.36
CA ASP A 88 -14.78 13.26 -1.27
C ASP A 88 -14.58 13.76 -2.71
N ALA A 89 -13.66 14.69 -2.92
CA ALA A 89 -13.28 15.19 -4.24
C ALA A 89 -11.81 15.65 -4.29
N VAL A 90 -11.23 15.59 -5.50
CA VAL A 90 -9.95 16.20 -5.84
C VAL A 90 -10.17 17.15 -7.01
N ARG A 91 -10.02 18.45 -6.75
CA ARG A 91 -10.52 19.52 -7.64
C ARG A 91 -12.03 19.33 -7.85
N ASP A 92 -12.45 19.05 -9.07
CA ASP A 92 -13.84 18.85 -9.47
C ASP A 92 -14.18 17.36 -9.66
N ASP A 93 -13.19 16.46 -9.55
CA ASP A 93 -13.39 15.02 -9.72
C ASP A 93 -13.80 14.37 -8.38
N PRO A 94 -15.00 13.75 -8.28
CA PRO A 94 -15.40 13.03 -7.08
C PRO A 94 -14.55 11.76 -6.91
N VAL A 95 -14.16 11.47 -5.67
CA VAL A 95 -13.32 10.31 -5.35
C VAL A 95 -13.85 9.53 -4.14
N GLY A 96 -13.72 8.21 -4.20
CA GLY A 96 -13.85 7.31 -3.06
C GLY A 96 -12.47 6.99 -2.47
N ILE A 97 -12.28 7.25 -1.18
CA ILE A 97 -11.01 7.00 -0.48
C ILE A 97 -11.20 5.95 0.60
N HIS A 98 -10.35 4.91 0.59
CA HIS A 98 -10.33 3.89 1.63
C HIS A 98 -8.91 3.54 2.09
N VAL A 99 -8.76 3.40 3.42
CA VAL A 99 -7.49 2.95 4.00
C VAL A 99 -7.47 1.42 4.04
N ARG A 100 -6.70 0.81 3.13
CA ARG A 100 -6.51 -0.64 3.02
C ARG A 100 -5.72 -1.22 4.18
N GLY A 101 -4.82 -0.44 4.77
CA GLY A 101 -4.03 -0.89 5.91
C GLY A 101 -3.07 0.15 6.46
N VAL A 102 -2.40 -0.20 7.56
CA VAL A 102 -1.36 0.64 8.20
C VAL A 102 -0.11 -0.20 8.44
N SER A 103 1.06 0.38 8.18
CA SER A 103 2.36 -0.27 8.37
C SER A 103 3.37 0.62 9.10
N GLY A 104 4.41 -0.02 9.67
CA GLY A 104 5.57 0.66 10.25
C GLY A 104 6.64 1.05 9.24
N THR A 105 6.58 0.50 8.03
CA THR A 105 7.49 0.81 6.91
C THR A 105 6.71 0.83 5.61
N VAL A 106 7.11 1.68 4.66
CA VAL A 106 6.49 1.74 3.33
C VAL A 106 6.50 0.35 2.67
N ARG A 107 7.68 -0.26 2.52
CA ARG A 107 7.87 -1.58 1.87
C ARG A 107 6.90 -2.64 2.38
N ALA A 108 6.95 -2.99 3.67
CA ALA A 108 6.05 -4.02 4.22
C ALA A 108 4.55 -3.65 4.11
N GLY A 109 4.23 -2.35 4.01
CA GLY A 109 2.87 -1.89 3.76
C GLY A 109 2.42 -2.15 2.32
N GLU A 110 3.25 -1.76 1.35
CA GLU A 110 2.97 -1.96 -0.06
C GLU A 110 2.86 -3.46 -0.40
N GLU A 111 3.79 -4.27 0.10
CA GLU A 111 3.79 -5.74 -0.07
C GLU A 111 2.50 -6.39 0.48
N ARG A 112 1.99 -5.88 1.61
CA ARG A 112 0.84 -6.48 2.30
C ARG A 112 -0.51 -5.99 1.81
N TYR A 113 -0.61 -4.72 1.40
CA TYR A 113 -1.90 -4.06 1.15
C TYR A 113 -2.08 -3.49 -0.26
N LEU A 114 -1.00 -3.30 -1.02
CA LEU A 114 -1.03 -2.75 -2.39
C LEU A 114 -0.61 -3.78 -3.44
N GLY A 115 -0.27 -5.00 -3.05
CA GLY A 115 0.09 -6.07 -4.00
C GLY A 115 1.40 -5.82 -4.77
N ARG A 116 2.13 -4.73 -4.49
CA ARG A 116 3.44 -4.45 -5.08
C ARG A 116 4.45 -5.46 -4.52
N ALA A 117 4.76 -6.44 -5.37
CA ALA A 117 5.79 -7.46 -5.26
C ALA A 117 5.96 -8.09 -3.87
N ARG A 118 5.35 -9.27 -3.68
CA ARG A 118 5.98 -10.30 -2.85
C ARG A 118 7.30 -10.71 -3.51
N GLU A 119 8.36 -9.92 -3.36
CA GLU A 119 9.71 -10.37 -3.69
C GLU A 119 10.12 -11.43 -2.67
N ASN A 120 9.74 -12.68 -3.00
CA ASN A 120 10.59 -13.87 -3.03
C ASN A 120 9.69 -15.08 -3.33
N SER A 121 9.10 -15.14 -4.52
CA SER A 121 8.90 -16.47 -5.12
C SER A 121 10.26 -16.90 -5.65
N ALA A 122 10.98 -17.72 -4.88
CA ALA A 122 12.09 -18.46 -5.45
C ALA A 122 11.49 -19.41 -6.48
N GLU A 123 11.78 -19.18 -7.77
CA GLU A 123 11.66 -20.22 -8.77
C GLU A 123 12.73 -21.26 -8.44
N GLU A 124 12.29 -22.49 -8.16
CA GLU A 124 13.17 -23.60 -7.87
C GLU A 124 12.73 -24.81 -8.71
N ALA A 125 13.70 -25.56 -9.20
CA ALA A 125 13.43 -26.82 -9.88
C ALA A 125 13.07 -27.87 -8.82
N VAL A 126 11.84 -28.38 -8.88
CA VAL A 126 11.36 -29.42 -7.97
C VAL A 126 11.09 -30.70 -8.74
N VAL A 127 11.20 -31.84 -8.07
CA VAL A 127 10.80 -33.13 -8.63
C VAL A 127 9.33 -33.34 -8.32
N PHE A 128 8.51 -33.46 -9.35
CA PHE A 128 7.08 -33.76 -9.20
C PHE A 128 6.74 -34.93 -10.12
N ARG A 129 6.15 -35.99 -9.56
CA ARG A 129 5.80 -37.22 -10.31
C ARG A 129 6.98 -37.81 -11.12
N ASN A 130 8.17 -37.84 -10.52
CA ASN A 130 9.43 -38.32 -11.14
C ASN A 130 9.91 -37.52 -12.37
N ALA A 131 9.47 -36.28 -12.53
CA ALA A 131 9.98 -35.35 -13.54
C ALA A 131 10.41 -34.03 -12.90
N THR A 132 11.49 -33.43 -13.41
CA THR A 132 11.91 -32.08 -13.01
C THR A 132 10.97 -31.07 -13.63
N ALA A 133 10.29 -30.28 -12.80
CA ALA A 133 9.37 -29.23 -13.23
C ALA A 133 9.72 -27.91 -12.56
N GLN A 134 9.47 -26.81 -13.27
CA GLN A 134 9.56 -25.46 -12.70
C GLN A 134 8.40 -25.26 -11.74
N ALA A 135 8.70 -24.73 -10.55
CA ALA A 135 7.68 -24.47 -9.56
C ALA A 135 7.85 -23.12 -8.89
N VAL A 136 6.71 -22.57 -8.46
CA VAL A 136 6.62 -21.32 -7.73
C VAL A 136 6.24 -21.63 -6.28
N SER A 137 7.15 -21.41 -5.35
CA SER A 137 6.90 -21.62 -3.91
C SER A 137 6.35 -20.36 -3.24
N ARG A 138 5.32 -20.53 -2.39
CA ARG A 138 4.65 -19.48 -1.60
C ARG A 138 4.28 -20.02 -0.21
N ASP A 139 4.99 -19.60 0.84
CA ASP A 139 4.67 -19.97 2.23
C ASP A 139 4.35 -21.47 2.46
N GLY A 140 5.13 -22.38 1.85
CA GLY A 140 4.97 -23.83 1.98
C GLY A 140 3.97 -24.48 1.01
N LEU A 141 3.22 -23.69 0.25
CA LEU A 141 2.43 -24.09 -0.91
C LEU A 141 3.31 -23.97 -2.17
N VAL A 142 3.19 -24.94 -3.09
CA VAL A 142 4.03 -24.99 -4.30
C VAL A 142 3.14 -25.19 -5.53
N ASP A 143 3.21 -24.26 -6.48
CA ASP A 143 2.52 -24.38 -7.76
C ASP A 143 3.50 -24.95 -8.81
N VAL A 144 3.27 -26.18 -9.24
CA VAL A 144 4.11 -26.89 -10.23
C VAL A 144 3.57 -26.67 -11.64
N SER A 145 4.44 -26.25 -12.57
CA SER A 145 4.08 -26.07 -13.98
C SER A 145 3.83 -27.41 -14.68
N SER A 146 2.75 -27.49 -15.47
CA SER A 146 2.32 -28.65 -16.25
C SER A 146 1.81 -28.21 -17.64
N GLU A 147 1.69 -29.14 -18.59
CA GLU A 147 1.30 -28.87 -19.98
C GLU A 147 -0.08 -28.18 -20.12
N GLY A 148 -0.91 -28.23 -19.08
CA GLY A 148 -2.24 -27.58 -19.05
C GLY A 148 -2.39 -26.43 -18.05
N GLY A 149 -1.32 -25.96 -17.41
CA GLY A 149 -1.37 -24.90 -16.39
C GLY A 149 -0.58 -25.24 -15.13
N PHE A 150 -1.13 -24.92 -13.95
CA PHE A 150 -0.47 -25.17 -12.67
C PHE A 150 -1.19 -26.25 -11.86
N VAL A 151 -0.42 -27.09 -11.17
CA VAL A 151 -0.90 -28.04 -10.17
C VAL A 151 -0.43 -27.57 -8.80
N GLY A 152 -1.37 -27.28 -7.90
CA GLY A 152 -1.05 -26.97 -6.51
C GLY A 152 -0.59 -28.21 -5.76
N ALA A 153 0.54 -28.10 -5.06
CA ALA A 153 1.19 -29.13 -4.27
C ALA A 153 1.67 -28.53 -2.94
N THR A 154 2.00 -29.39 -1.98
CA THR A 154 2.70 -29.02 -0.75
C THR A 154 4.14 -29.51 -0.80
N ARG A 155 5.02 -29.01 0.07
CA ARG A 155 6.42 -29.49 0.12
C ARG A 155 6.54 -31.01 0.33
N ALA A 156 5.61 -31.62 1.06
CA ALA A 156 5.59 -33.06 1.28
C ALA A 156 5.28 -33.87 0.01
N ASP A 157 4.67 -33.25 -1.01
CA ASP A 157 4.37 -33.89 -2.30
C ASP A 157 5.57 -33.85 -3.27
N LEU A 158 6.69 -33.21 -2.88
CA LEU A 158 7.88 -32.96 -3.70
C LEU A 158 9.15 -33.65 -3.16
N GLU A 159 9.03 -34.37 -2.04
CA GLU A 159 10.05 -35.27 -1.47
C GLU A 159 9.88 -36.69 -2.02
#